data_AF-W4L5R6-F1
#
_entry.id   AF-W4L5R6-F1
#
_cell.length_a   1.000
_cell.length_b   1.000
_cell.length_c   1.000
_cell.angle_alpha   90.00
_cell.angle_beta   90.00
_cell.angle_gamma   90.00
#
_symmetry.space_group_name_H-M   'P 1'
#
loop_
_entity.id
_entity.type
_entity.pdbx_description
1 polymer ?
#
loop_
_entity_poly.entity_id
_entity_poly.type
_entity_poly.pdbx_seq_one_letter_code
_entity_poly.pdbx_strand_id
1 'polypeptide(L)'
;MTRNPYVGTQKRTFQAAFIHEMETNYGFLKSRRMLNLLAQDIQQLVDEFYPVQEHLRPGWILFTGTKADNHKARPGQQACEFTSVTIPWPLLTPEDFDWMTTQPDTKEKRRQLLIQRTVRLIEHGQQHPQGPVLLTLADLASLLGMTPASVSNLLKEARQKTGKSLPTKGYFFDQGMRPTHKAQIIALYEQGLDEVEIARISSHAQSSV
;
A
#
# COMPACT_ATOMS: atom_id res chain seq x y z
N MET A 1 -14.96 -48.56 -18.46
CA MET A 1 -14.27 -47.42 -17.82
C MET A 1 -14.48 -47.52 -16.31
N THR A 2 -13.44 -47.89 -15.56
CA THR A 2 -13.48 -48.03 -14.10
C THR A 2 -13.60 -46.64 -13.45
N ARG A 3 -14.65 -46.44 -12.65
CA ARG A 3 -14.95 -45.15 -11.98
C ARG A 3 -13.95 -44.96 -10.83
N ASN A 4 -13.05 -43.99 -10.97
CA ASN A 4 -12.03 -43.72 -9.96
C ASN A 4 -12.71 -43.18 -8.67
N PRO A 5 -12.58 -43.84 -7.51
CA PRO A 5 -13.26 -43.46 -6.27
C PRO A 5 -12.80 -42.11 -5.70
N TYR A 6 -11.64 -41.60 -6.11
CA TYR A 6 -11.06 -40.34 -5.60
C TYR A 6 -11.64 -39.08 -6.27
N VAL A 7 -12.44 -39.23 -7.33
CA VAL A 7 -13.05 -38.11 -8.07
C VAL A 7 -13.98 -37.27 -7.17
N GLY A 8 -14.65 -37.89 -6.19
CA GLY A 8 -15.50 -37.16 -5.24
C GLY A 8 -14.71 -36.29 -4.28
N THR A 9 -13.57 -36.77 -3.81
CA THR A 9 -12.67 -36.03 -2.90
C THR A 9 -12.03 -34.84 -3.60
N GLN A 10 -11.62 -35.00 -4.86
CA GLN A 10 -11.02 -33.92 -5.66
C GLN A 10 -11.98 -32.74 -5.90
N LYS A 11 -13.29 -32.98 -5.87
CA LYS A 11 -14.32 -31.94 -6.07
C LYS A 11 -14.65 -31.14 -4.82
N ARG A 12 -14.04 -31.45 -3.67
CA ARG A 12 -14.22 -30.69 -2.42
C ARG A 12 -13.31 -29.46 -2.40
N THR A 13 -13.59 -28.50 -3.27
CA THR A 13 -12.84 -27.24 -3.39
C THR A 13 -13.69 -26.06 -2.92
N PHE A 14 -13.04 -24.94 -2.61
CA PHE A 14 -13.74 -23.67 -2.33
C PHE A 14 -14.69 -23.30 -3.47
N GLN A 15 -14.24 -23.44 -4.72
CA GLN A 15 -15.06 -23.22 -5.90
C GLN A 15 -16.36 -24.05 -5.88
N ALA A 16 -16.27 -25.34 -5.58
CA ALA A 16 -17.47 -26.20 -5.52
C ALA A 16 -18.41 -25.82 -4.38
N ALA A 17 -17.87 -25.44 -3.21
CA ALA A 17 -18.64 -24.97 -2.07
C ALA A 17 -19.34 -23.64 -2.36
N PHE A 18 -18.64 -22.66 -2.95
CA PHE A 18 -19.20 -21.37 -3.35
C PHE A 18 -20.35 -21.53 -4.34
N ILE A 19 -20.18 -22.36 -5.37
CA ILE A 19 -21.24 -22.61 -6.36
C ILE A 19 -22.47 -23.25 -5.70
N HIS A 20 -22.26 -24.22 -4.82
CA HIS A 20 -23.35 -24.88 -4.09
C HIS A 20 -24.12 -23.88 -3.21
N GLU A 21 -23.41 -23.00 -2.51
CA GLU A 21 -23.99 -21.93 -1.69
C GLU A 21 -24.85 -20.97 -2.53
N MET A 22 -24.31 -20.51 -3.67
CA MET A 22 -25.02 -19.59 -4.59
C MET A 22 -26.27 -20.22 -5.21
N GLU A 23 -26.23 -21.52 -5.53
CA GLU A 23 -27.38 -22.24 -6.08
C GLU A 23 -28.45 -22.51 -5.03
N THR A 24 -28.04 -22.87 -3.81
CA THR A 24 -28.95 -23.32 -2.74
C THR A 24 -29.58 -22.15 -2.00
N ASN A 25 -28.77 -21.16 -1.61
CA ASN A 25 -29.19 -20.08 -0.71
C ASN A 25 -29.50 -18.77 -1.44
N TYR A 26 -28.94 -18.56 -2.64
CA TYR A 26 -29.11 -17.31 -3.41
C TYR A 26 -29.88 -17.51 -4.73
N GLY A 27 -30.27 -18.75 -5.07
CA GLY A 27 -31.12 -19.05 -6.22
C GLY A 27 -30.46 -18.85 -7.60
N PHE A 28 -29.13 -18.79 -7.68
CA PHE A 28 -28.39 -18.61 -8.94
C PHE A 28 -28.35 -19.92 -9.76
N LEU A 29 -29.48 -20.34 -10.32
CA LEU A 29 -29.61 -21.66 -10.96
C LEU A 29 -29.23 -21.69 -12.46
N LYS A 30 -29.21 -20.54 -13.15
CA LYS A 30 -29.17 -20.50 -14.64
C LYS A 30 -27.83 -20.14 -15.27
N SER A 31 -26.78 -19.85 -14.48
CA SER A 31 -25.49 -19.47 -15.06
C SER A 31 -24.30 -20.06 -14.31
N ARG A 32 -24.19 -21.40 -14.39
CA ARG A 32 -23.03 -22.15 -13.86
C ARG A 32 -21.70 -21.59 -14.37
N ARG A 33 -21.68 -21.09 -15.61
CA ARG A 33 -20.50 -20.43 -16.22
C ARG A 33 -20.13 -19.14 -15.48
N MET A 34 -21.09 -18.28 -15.17
CA MET A 34 -20.85 -17.06 -14.39
C MET A 34 -20.42 -17.38 -12.96
N LEU A 35 -21.06 -18.35 -12.31
CA LEU A 35 -20.66 -18.77 -10.95
C LEU A 35 -19.24 -19.32 -10.90
N ASN A 36 -18.80 -20.04 -11.93
CA ASN A 36 -17.42 -20.49 -12.04
C ASN A 36 -16.43 -19.33 -12.18
N LEU A 37 -16.74 -18.31 -12.99
CA LEU A 37 -15.91 -17.13 -13.15
C LEU A 37 -15.82 -16.34 -11.82
N LEU A 38 -16.97 -16.08 -11.19
CA LEU A 38 -17.02 -15.40 -9.89
C LEU A 38 -16.27 -16.16 -8.80
N ALA A 39 -16.40 -17.48 -8.76
CA ALA A 39 -15.67 -18.31 -7.80
C ALA A 39 -14.15 -18.23 -8.00
N GLN A 40 -13.69 -18.14 -9.26
CA GLN A 40 -12.28 -17.95 -9.59
C GLN A 40 -11.80 -16.56 -9.16
N ASP A 41 -12.56 -15.51 -9.48
CA ASP A 41 -12.22 -14.13 -9.11
C ASP A 41 -12.17 -13.98 -7.57
N ILE A 42 -13.13 -14.56 -6.85
CA ILE A 42 -13.14 -14.55 -5.38
C ILE A 42 -11.99 -15.35 -4.81
N GLN A 43 -11.67 -16.52 -5.38
CA GLN A 43 -10.49 -17.29 -4.94
C GLN A 43 -9.21 -16.47 -5.14
N GLN A 44 -9.06 -15.76 -6.26
CA GLN A 44 -7.92 -14.87 -6.49
C GLN A 44 -7.86 -13.74 -5.46
N LEU A 45 -9.00 -13.12 -5.11
CA LEU A 45 -9.05 -12.12 -4.06
C LEU A 45 -8.68 -12.71 -2.69
N VAL A 46 -9.14 -13.92 -2.37
CA VAL A 46 -8.75 -14.62 -1.14
C VAL A 46 -7.24 -14.84 -1.12
N ASP A 47 -6.66 -15.29 -2.22
CA ASP A 47 -5.22 -15.55 -2.32
C ASP A 47 -4.40 -14.24 -2.23
N GLU A 48 -4.92 -13.12 -2.73
CA GLU A 48 -4.29 -11.79 -2.67
C GLU A 48 -4.37 -11.15 -1.28
N PHE A 49 -5.53 -11.27 -0.60
CA PHE A 49 -5.74 -10.69 0.72
C PHE A 49 -5.25 -11.57 1.88
N TYR A 50 -5.24 -12.89 1.67
CA TYR A 50 -4.77 -13.90 2.63
C TYR A 50 -3.64 -14.74 2.02
N PRO A 51 -2.50 -14.12 1.65
CA PRO A 51 -1.40 -14.85 1.05
C PRO A 51 -0.89 -15.91 2.05
N VAL A 52 -0.77 -17.15 1.59
CA VAL A 52 -0.17 -18.22 2.37
C VAL A 52 1.32 -17.88 2.57
N GLN A 53 1.65 -17.36 3.75
CA GLN A 53 3.03 -17.12 4.15
C GLN A 53 3.53 -18.33 4.92
N GLU A 54 4.57 -19.00 4.42
CA GLU A 54 5.17 -20.13 5.14
C GLU A 54 5.77 -19.65 6.48
N HIS A 55 6.40 -18.47 6.51
CA HIS A 55 6.93 -17.86 7.74
C HIS A 55 6.93 -16.33 7.70
N LEU A 56 6.37 -15.69 8.73
CA LEU A 56 6.50 -14.25 8.99
C LEU A 56 7.65 -14.02 9.99
N ARG A 57 8.56 -13.09 9.68
CA ARG A 57 9.68 -12.76 10.59
C ARG A 57 9.16 -12.08 11.86
N PRO A 58 9.73 -12.34 13.06
CA PRO A 58 9.35 -11.61 14.27
C PRO A 58 9.44 -10.09 14.08
N GLY A 59 8.43 -9.37 14.55
CA GLY A 59 8.35 -7.92 14.40
C GLY A 59 7.80 -7.41 13.06
N TRP A 60 7.62 -8.29 12.07
CA TRP A 60 6.93 -7.95 10.84
C TRP A 60 5.42 -8.10 10.99
N ILE A 61 4.66 -7.35 10.19
CA ILE A 61 3.20 -7.36 10.22
C ILE A 61 2.62 -7.47 8.81
N LEU A 62 1.56 -8.26 8.64
CA LEU A 62 0.76 -8.24 7.42
C LEU A 62 -0.18 -7.05 7.46
N PHE A 63 -0.09 -6.18 6.45
CA PHE A 63 -0.94 -5.00 6.36
C PHE A 63 -1.26 -4.72 4.89
N THR A 64 -2.49 -4.30 4.63
CA THR A 64 -2.97 -3.99 3.28
C THR A 64 -2.62 -2.57 2.90
N GLY A 65 -1.84 -2.41 1.83
CA GLY A 65 -1.53 -1.12 1.22
C GLY A 65 -2.27 -0.93 -0.10
N THR A 66 -2.07 0.23 -0.73
CA THR A 66 -2.60 0.51 -2.06
C THR A 66 -1.50 0.39 -3.10
N LYS A 67 -1.72 -0.44 -4.13
CA LYS A 67 -0.81 -0.55 -5.26
C LYS A 67 -0.80 0.75 -6.07
N ALA A 68 0.38 1.22 -6.43
CA ALA A 68 0.56 2.36 -7.30
C ALA A 68 0.33 1.95 -8.76
N ASP A 69 -0.93 1.92 -9.18
CA ASP A 69 -1.26 1.66 -10.58
C ASP A 69 -1.15 2.95 -11.40
N ASN A 70 -0.66 2.85 -12.65
CA ASN A 70 -0.32 3.98 -13.54
C ASN A 70 -1.51 4.84 -14.00
N HIS A 71 -2.70 4.67 -13.42
CA HIS A 71 -3.87 5.47 -13.77
C HIS A 71 -3.90 6.74 -12.89
N LYS A 72 -3.82 7.91 -13.54
CA LYS A 72 -4.02 9.21 -12.88
C LYS A 72 -5.33 9.17 -12.09
N ALA A 73 -5.26 9.48 -10.79
CA ALA A 73 -6.44 9.62 -9.97
C ALA A 73 -7.36 10.69 -10.56
N ARG A 74 -8.61 10.32 -10.87
CA ARG A 74 -9.64 11.26 -11.33
C ARG A 74 -10.30 11.91 -10.10
N PRO A 75 -10.69 13.20 -10.16
CA PRO A 75 -11.44 13.81 -9.09
C PRO A 75 -12.72 13.01 -8.80
N GLY A 76 -12.94 12.63 -7.52
CA GLY A 76 -14.12 11.88 -7.08
C GLY A 76 -13.98 10.36 -6.98
N GLN A 77 -12.81 9.78 -7.28
CA GLN A 77 -12.61 8.33 -7.13
C GLN A 77 -12.64 7.89 -5.66
N GLN A 78 -13.40 6.83 -5.39
CA GLN A 78 -13.50 6.23 -4.07
C GLN A 78 -12.25 5.38 -3.76
N ALA A 79 -11.94 5.19 -2.47
CA ALA A 79 -10.79 4.40 -2.03
C ALA A 79 -10.80 2.95 -2.56
N CYS A 80 -11.98 2.41 -2.89
CA CYS A 80 -12.21 1.07 -3.44
C CYS A 80 -11.85 0.92 -4.93
N GLU A 81 -11.51 2.00 -5.64
CA GLU A 81 -11.13 1.96 -7.05
C GLU A 81 -9.62 1.70 -7.27
N PHE A 82 -8.82 1.66 -6.20
CA PHE A 82 -7.40 1.32 -6.27
C PHE A 82 -7.17 -0.13 -5.89
N THR A 83 -6.29 -0.83 -6.62
CA THR A 83 -5.91 -2.19 -6.27
C THR A 83 -5.24 -2.21 -4.91
N SER A 84 -5.83 -2.96 -3.98
CA SER A 84 -5.33 -3.11 -2.62
C SER A 84 -4.56 -4.43 -2.53
N VAL A 85 -3.37 -4.39 -1.94
CA VAL A 85 -2.50 -5.57 -1.85
C VAL A 85 -1.98 -5.73 -0.43
N THR A 86 -2.06 -6.96 0.09
CA THR A 86 -1.54 -7.30 1.42
C THR A 86 -0.12 -7.82 1.30
N ILE A 87 0.83 -7.10 1.91
CA ILE A 87 2.25 -7.48 1.93
C ILE A 87 2.77 -7.50 3.38
N PRO A 88 3.86 -8.23 3.67
CA PRO A 88 4.51 -8.19 4.97
C PRO A 88 5.37 -6.92 5.11
N TRP A 89 5.21 -6.18 6.20
CA TRP A 89 5.92 -4.92 6.45
C TRP A 89 6.92 -5.05 7.61
N PRO A 90 8.13 -4.49 7.49
CA PRO A 90 9.15 -4.51 8.55
C PRO A 90 8.85 -3.48 9.64
N LEU A 91 7.82 -3.72 10.46
CA LEU A 91 7.40 -2.78 11.50
C LEU A 91 8.42 -2.67 12.64
N LEU A 92 8.93 -3.80 13.12
CA LEU A 92 10.02 -3.89 14.10
C LEU A 92 11.13 -4.77 13.53
N THR A 93 12.36 -4.30 13.68
CA THR A 93 13.59 -4.92 13.16
C THR A 93 14.61 -5.10 14.28
N PRO A 94 15.57 -6.04 14.16
CA PRO A 94 16.65 -6.19 15.13
C PRO A 94 17.36 -4.87 15.45
N GLU A 95 17.60 -4.04 14.43
CA GLU A 95 18.25 -2.74 14.56
C GLU A 95 17.44 -1.77 15.43
N ASP A 96 16.11 -1.87 15.45
CA ASP A 96 15.27 -1.08 16.35
C ASP A 96 15.51 -1.47 17.83
N PHE A 97 15.72 -2.75 18.11
CA PHE A 97 15.99 -3.24 19.47
C PHE A 97 17.40 -2.87 19.92
N ASP A 98 18.38 -2.97 19.03
CA ASP A 98 19.74 -2.49 19.29
C ASP A 98 19.74 -0.99 19.58
N TRP A 99 18.96 -0.20 18.83
CA TRP A 99 18.79 1.23 19.12
C TRP A 99 18.17 1.46 20.50
N MET A 100 17.09 0.75 20.84
CA MET A 100 16.40 0.90 22.13
C MET A 100 17.26 0.48 23.33
N THR A 101 18.23 -0.42 23.14
CA THR A 101 19.14 -0.87 24.22
C THR A 101 20.40 -0.01 24.33
N THR A 102 20.86 0.60 23.24
CA THR A 102 22.10 1.38 23.21
C THR A 102 21.90 2.88 23.39
N GLN A 103 20.76 3.44 22.96
CA GLN A 103 20.51 4.88 23.01
C GLN A 103 19.79 5.28 24.30
N PRO A 104 20.08 6.47 24.85
CA PRO A 104 19.39 6.95 26.04
C PRO A 104 17.91 7.20 25.73
N ASP A 105 17.05 6.83 26.68
CA ASP A 105 15.60 6.87 26.54
C ASP A 105 15.02 8.29 26.67
N THR A 106 15.35 9.11 25.68
CA THR A 106 14.97 10.53 25.59
C THR A 106 13.92 10.75 24.52
N LYS A 107 13.12 11.82 24.67
CA LYS A 107 12.11 12.21 23.67
C LYS A 107 12.71 12.35 22.27
N GLU A 108 13.91 12.92 22.17
CA GLU A 108 14.62 13.12 20.90
C GLU A 108 15.03 11.78 20.26
N LYS A 109 15.63 10.87 21.02
CA LYS A 109 16.03 9.55 20.50
C LYS A 109 14.84 8.68 20.10
N ARG A 110 13.74 8.73 20.86
CA ARG A 110 12.47 8.08 20.47
C ARG A 110 11.93 8.67 19.17
N ARG A 111 11.99 10.00 19.01
CA ARG A 111 11.57 10.67 17.78
C ARG A 111 12.41 10.22 16.58
N GLN A 112 13.73 10.13 16.73
CA GLN A 112 14.63 9.65 15.68
C GLN A 112 14.31 8.21 15.26
N LEU A 113 14.07 7.32 16.22
CA LEU A 113 13.64 5.95 15.93
C LEU A 113 12.32 5.91 15.15
N LEU A 114 11.35 6.74 15.53
CA LEU A 114 10.07 6.82 14.80
C LEU A 114 10.25 7.33 13.37
N ILE A 115 11.15 8.28 13.12
CA ILE A 115 11.50 8.72 11.76
C ILE A 115 12.07 7.54 10.97
N GLN A 116 13.05 6.81 11.54
CA GLN A 116 13.68 5.67 10.88
C GLN A 116 12.65 4.60 10.50
N ARG A 117 11.76 4.22 11.44
CA ARG A 117 10.66 3.27 11.16
C ARG A 117 9.72 3.78 10.07
N THR A 118 9.33 5.06 10.12
CA THR A 118 8.45 5.66 9.12
C THR A 118 9.06 5.61 7.72
N VAL A 119 10.34 5.98 7.60
CA VAL A 119 11.08 5.94 6.33
C VAL A 119 11.20 4.51 5.82
N ARG A 120 11.60 3.57 6.70
CA ARG A 120 11.73 2.15 6.35
C ARG A 120 10.43 1.58 5.79
N LEU A 121 9.29 1.85 6.43
CA LEU A 121 7.99 1.38 5.94
C LEU A 121 7.69 1.93 4.55
N ILE A 122 7.88 3.23 4.32
CA ILE A 122 7.63 3.83 3.01
C ILE A 122 8.54 3.27 1.93
N GLU A 123 9.84 3.16 2.20
CA GLU A 123 10.81 2.64 1.24
C GLU A 123 10.54 1.17 0.93
N HIS A 124 10.17 0.37 1.92
CA HIS A 124 9.82 -1.03 1.73
C HIS A 124 8.64 -1.20 0.76
N GLY A 125 7.57 -0.43 0.96
CA GLY A 125 6.43 -0.43 0.05
C GLY A 125 6.80 0.09 -1.34
N GLN A 126 7.56 1.19 -1.41
CA GLN A 126 7.98 1.80 -2.67
C GLN A 126 8.84 0.87 -3.53
N GLN A 127 9.67 0.04 -2.90
CA GLN A 127 10.61 -0.88 -3.55
C GLN A 127 10.03 -2.30 -3.73
N HIS A 128 8.73 -2.49 -3.52
CA HIS A 128 8.12 -3.81 -3.59
C HIS A 128 8.26 -4.42 -5.01
N PRO A 129 8.72 -5.69 -5.16
CA PRO A 129 9.09 -6.26 -6.46
C PRO A 129 7.96 -6.32 -7.50
N GLN A 130 6.70 -6.38 -7.05
CA GLN A 130 5.52 -6.44 -7.93
C GLN A 130 4.94 -5.05 -8.26
N GLY A 131 5.71 -4.00 -7.97
CA GLY A 131 5.33 -2.59 -8.13
C GLY A 131 5.13 -1.90 -6.79
N PRO A 132 5.21 -0.55 -6.75
CA PRO A 132 5.14 0.21 -5.50
C PRO A 132 3.81 0.00 -4.78
N VAL A 133 3.88 -0.18 -3.47
CA VAL A 133 2.75 -0.28 -2.55
C VAL A 133 2.82 0.89 -1.57
N LEU A 134 1.75 1.65 -1.48
CA LEU A 134 1.68 2.92 -0.77
C LEU A 134 0.78 2.80 0.45
N LEU A 135 1.22 3.43 1.53
CA LEU A 135 0.45 3.62 2.75
C LEU A 135 -0.05 5.06 2.85
N THR A 136 -1.23 5.25 3.43
CA THR A 136 -1.74 6.57 3.82
C THR A 136 -1.06 7.05 5.11
N LEU A 137 -1.28 8.32 5.46
CA LEU A 137 -0.89 8.82 6.79
C LEU A 137 -1.65 8.11 7.92
N ALA A 138 -2.88 7.67 7.67
CA ALA A 138 -3.68 6.93 8.63
C ALA A 138 -3.11 5.53 8.86
N ASP A 139 -2.75 4.83 7.80
CA ASP A 139 -2.13 3.49 7.89
C ASP A 139 -0.83 3.54 8.69
N LEU A 140 0.06 4.47 8.36
CA LEU A 140 1.32 4.68 9.08
C LEU A 140 1.07 5.06 10.55
N ALA A 141 0.04 5.86 10.82
CA ALA A 141 -0.32 6.26 12.18
C ALA A 141 -0.80 5.07 13.01
N SER A 142 -1.64 4.22 12.42
CA SER A 142 -2.11 2.97 13.03
C SER A 142 -0.97 1.98 13.28
N LEU A 143 -0.07 1.80 12.32
CA LEU A 143 1.09 0.91 12.45
C LEU A 143 2.07 1.37 13.53
N LEU A 144 2.30 2.69 13.63
CA LEU A 144 3.29 3.25 14.55
C LEU A 144 2.70 3.68 15.91
N GLY A 145 1.39 3.49 16.12
CA GLY A 145 0.71 3.85 17.38
C GLY A 145 0.70 5.36 17.66
N MET A 146 0.44 6.19 16.64
CA MET A 146 0.42 7.65 16.76
C MET A 146 -0.70 8.30 15.95
N THR A 147 -0.73 9.63 15.88
CA THR A 147 -1.73 10.35 15.07
C THR A 147 -1.22 10.62 13.65
N PRO A 148 -2.12 10.76 12.65
CA PRO A 148 -1.73 11.14 11.29
C PRO A 148 -0.97 12.47 11.22
N ALA A 149 -1.28 13.43 12.11
CA ALA A 149 -0.57 14.69 12.22
C ALA A 149 0.88 14.50 12.69
N SER A 150 1.13 13.61 13.65
CA SER A 150 2.48 13.25 14.10
C SER A 150 3.30 12.59 12.99
N VAL A 151 2.69 11.67 12.22
CA VAL A 151 3.34 11.06 11.04
C VAL A 151 3.69 12.12 10.00
N SER A 152 2.76 13.05 9.72
CA SER A 152 3.01 14.15 8.78
C SER A 152 4.23 14.99 9.18
N ASN A 153 4.37 15.30 10.48
CA ASN A 153 5.52 16.04 11.00
C ASN A 153 6.82 15.23 10.94
N LEU A 154 6.79 13.93 11.25
CA LEU A 154 7.94 13.02 11.08
C LEU A 154 8.39 13.00 9.62
N LEU A 155 7.44 12.93 8.67
CA LEU A 155 7.74 12.91 7.25
C LEU A 155 8.33 14.22 6.73
N LYS A 156 7.80 15.37 7.17
CA LYS A 156 8.38 16.68 6.82
C LYS A 156 9.86 16.75 7.23
N GLU A 157 10.15 16.34 8.46
CA GLU A 157 11.52 16.31 8.98
C GLU A 157 12.39 15.30 8.21
N ALA A 158 11.88 14.11 7.95
CA ALA A 158 12.59 13.08 7.19
C ALA A 158 12.94 13.55 5.77
N ARG A 159 12.01 14.19 5.07
CA ARG A 159 12.21 14.77 3.73
C ARG A 159 13.26 15.87 3.75
N GLN A 160 13.21 16.77 4.75
CA GLN A 160 14.21 17.83 4.91
C GLN A 160 15.62 17.25 5.16
N LYS A 161 15.73 16.21 5.99
CA LYS A 161 17.02 15.60 6.34
C LYS A 161 17.62 14.75 5.21
N THR A 162 16.78 14.05 4.44
CA THR A 162 17.24 13.06 3.46
C THR A 162 17.18 13.53 2.01
N GLY A 163 16.41 14.58 1.71
CA GLY A 163 16.11 15.00 0.34
C GLY A 163 15.22 14.04 -0.45
N LYS A 164 14.78 12.92 0.14
CA LYS A 164 13.94 11.91 -0.53
C LYS A 164 12.48 12.36 -0.56
N SER A 165 11.72 11.96 -1.58
CA SER A 165 10.31 12.30 -1.73
C SER A 165 9.41 11.62 -0.68
N LEU A 166 9.73 10.39 -0.26
CA LEU A 166 8.98 9.58 0.72
C LEU A 166 7.47 9.61 0.44
N PRO A 167 7.02 9.05 -0.71
CA PRO A 167 5.64 9.17 -1.16
C PRO A 167 4.69 8.34 -0.28
N THR A 168 3.63 8.97 0.20
CA THR A 168 2.45 8.29 0.77
C THR A 168 1.35 8.22 -0.27
N LYS A 169 0.31 7.41 -0.07
CA LYS A 169 -0.83 7.30 -1.01
C LYS A 169 -1.41 8.67 -1.36
N GLY A 170 -1.67 9.52 -0.36
CA GLY A 170 -2.20 10.86 -0.57
C GLY A 170 -1.24 11.81 -1.31
N TYR A 171 0.07 11.62 -1.17
CA TYR A 171 1.09 12.36 -1.93
C TYR A 171 1.17 11.87 -3.37
N PHE A 172 1.07 10.56 -3.60
CA PHE A 172 1.17 9.94 -4.92
C PHE A 172 -0.06 10.18 -5.80
N PHE A 173 -1.26 10.10 -5.22
CA PHE A 173 -2.53 10.28 -5.95
C PHE A 173 -3.12 11.69 -5.83
N ASP A 174 -2.41 12.63 -5.19
CA ASP A 174 -2.87 14.01 -5.01
C ASP A 174 -4.20 14.16 -4.24
N GLN A 175 -4.49 13.23 -3.33
CA GLN A 175 -5.77 13.16 -2.60
C GLN A 175 -5.73 13.84 -1.21
N GLY A 176 -4.88 14.87 -1.02
CA GLY A 176 -4.73 15.54 0.28
C GLY A 176 -4.39 17.04 0.22
N MET A 177 -4.59 17.75 1.34
CA MET A 177 -4.24 19.17 1.48
C MET A 177 -2.70 19.35 1.47
N ARG A 178 -2.18 19.88 0.37
CA ARG A 178 -0.75 19.95 0.01
C ARG A 178 0.08 20.89 0.91
N PRO A 179 1.33 20.55 1.28
CA PRO A 179 2.43 21.51 1.23
C PRO A 179 2.67 21.81 -0.27
N THR A 180 2.26 23.01 -0.64
CA THR A 180 2.21 23.62 -1.97
C THR A 180 3.23 23.12 -3.00
N HIS A 181 2.72 22.64 -4.14
CA HIS A 181 3.46 22.46 -5.41
C HIS A 181 4.26 23.71 -5.83
N LYS A 182 3.90 24.90 -5.30
CA LYS A 182 4.66 26.14 -5.49
C LYS A 182 6.11 26.02 -5.01
N ALA A 183 6.41 25.33 -3.90
CA ALA A 183 7.79 25.24 -3.41
C ALA A 183 8.68 24.41 -4.35
N GLN A 184 8.11 23.36 -4.96
CA GLN A 184 8.80 22.51 -5.94
C GLN A 184 8.99 23.24 -7.28
N ILE A 185 7.97 23.99 -7.74
CA ILE A 185 8.03 24.81 -8.95
C ILE A 185 9.04 25.95 -8.79
N ILE A 186 9.05 26.65 -7.65
CA ILE A 186 10.01 27.73 -7.36
C ILE A 186 11.45 27.18 -7.33
N ALA A 187 11.68 26.03 -6.69
CA ALA A 187 13.00 25.41 -6.66
C ALA A 187 13.50 24.97 -8.05
N LEU A 188 12.61 24.53 -8.94
CA LEU A 188 12.96 24.18 -10.32
C LEU A 188 13.19 25.43 -11.19
N TYR A 189 12.46 26.52 -10.93
CA TYR A 189 12.65 27.81 -11.60
C TYR A 189 13.98 28.48 -11.20
N GLU A 190 14.34 28.42 -9.91
CA GLU A 190 15.65 28.89 -9.40
C GLU A 190 16.84 28.08 -9.93
N GLN A 191 16.60 26.88 -10.47
CA GLN A 191 17.60 26.05 -11.17
C GLN A 191 17.73 26.40 -12.67
N GLY A 192 17.00 27.41 -13.16
CA GLY A 192 17.08 27.90 -14.55
C GLY A 192 16.38 27.02 -15.57
N LEU A 193 15.48 26.13 -15.12
CA LEU A 193 14.69 25.28 -16.01
C LEU A 193 13.51 26.07 -16.58
N ASP A 194 13.26 25.92 -17.88
CA ASP A 194 12.16 26.58 -18.58
C ASP A 194 10.79 26.00 -18.15
N GLU A 195 9.74 26.81 -18.24
CA GLU A 195 8.39 26.51 -17.74
C GLU A 195 7.81 25.22 -18.35
N VAL A 196 8.17 24.93 -19.59
CA VAL A 196 7.79 23.69 -20.31
C VAL A 196 8.43 22.46 -19.66
N GLU A 197 9.69 22.57 -19.24
CA GLU A 197 10.44 21.50 -18.58
C GLU A 197 9.90 21.29 -17.15
N ILE A 198 9.55 22.37 -16.46
CA ILE A 198 8.93 22.33 -15.13
C ILE A 198 7.55 21.67 -15.19
N ALA A 199 6.72 21.99 -16.18
CA ALA A 199 5.41 21.35 -16.38
C ALA A 199 5.54 19.84 -16.63
N ARG A 200 6.57 19.44 -17.39
CA ARG A 200 6.88 18.04 -17.69
C ARG A 200 7.37 17.27 -16.46
N ILE A 201 8.24 17.87 -15.65
CA ILE A 201 8.79 17.27 -14.43
C ILE A 201 7.73 17.21 -13.30
N SER A 202 6.89 18.24 -13.18
CA SER A 202 5.83 18.34 -12.16
C SER A 202 4.51 17.67 -12.56
N SER A 203 4.42 17.11 -13.77
CA SER A 203 3.22 16.47 -14.34
C SER A 203 1.96 17.37 -14.34
N HIS A 204 2.15 18.68 -14.49
CA HIS A 204 1.07 19.67 -14.63
C HIS A 204 0.74 19.98 -16.08
N ALA A 205 -0.51 20.40 -16.32
CA ALA A 205 -0.87 21.07 -17.56
C ALA A 205 -0.21 22.47 -17.56
N GLN A 206 0.27 22.91 -18.73
CA GLN A 206 0.98 24.19 -18.91
C GLN A 206 0.17 25.41 -18.44
N SER A 207 -1.16 25.28 -18.30
CA SER A 207 -2.06 26.30 -17.76
C SER A 207 -2.02 26.46 -16.23
N SER A 208 -1.13 25.75 -15.53
CA SER A 208 -1.04 25.77 -14.06
C SER A 208 0.40 25.86 -13.53
N VAL A 209 1.33 26.24 -14.40
CA VAL A 209 2.68 26.72 -14.06
C VAL A 209 2.66 28.24 -14.08
#